data_AF-A0A6B2L5W1-F1
#
_entry.id   AF-A0A6B2L5W1-F1
#
_cell.length_a   1.000
_cell.length_b   1.000
_cell.length_c   1.000
_cell.angle_alpha   90.00
_cell.angle_beta   90.00
_cell.angle_gamma   90.00
#
_symmetry.space_group_name_H-M   'P 1'
#
loop_
_entity.id
_entity.type
_entity.pdbx_description
1 polymer ?
#
loop_
_entity_poly.entity_id
_entity_poly.type
_entity_poly.pdbx_seq_one_letter_code
_entity_poly.pdbx_strand_id
1 'polypeptide(L)'
;MGLCESNQRERYRPCVVECGPGSYRVDFGRMMQCKVGTGFLRNVKREGSYTWKWMDDRRRWVAFSCGDMKLIEQSLLNGIYVFSITIANKKYKIDLHKMQQTNKHTNRVRPILRDPKVHIPDPAPSPYTTALPNPLTTPPLPTPIQKQKGDLWFSQADLAEHNLDWEKVVKLVDVTGITVYMNDVDDDDCPICMESLGKIKPNPGVLPCSHSFCIPCLYHCFKDNFLICPICKKRFGVVSGNMPPGELKIEKLPPGNQSISGYESFGTIIVKFHFPDGIQGPEHPNPGNKYFGTTRIAYLPDAPEGEEVLKLIQIGWDRKLMFTIGTSITTGAADQVIWNGIHMKTARNGGSSNYGYPDPGYFGRVKEEFEDKGISL
;
A
#
# COMPACT_ATOMS: atom_id res chain seq x y z
N MET A 1 42.75 12.60 35.93
CA MET A 1 41.53 13.21 35.36
C MET A 1 41.77 13.41 33.88
N GLY A 2 41.32 12.45 33.08
CA GLY A 2 41.18 12.62 31.63
C GLY A 2 39.69 12.66 31.33
N LEU A 3 39.25 13.62 30.52
CA LEU A 3 37.94 13.59 29.89
C LEU A 3 38.09 14.01 28.43
N CYS A 4 37.37 13.25 27.63
CA CYS A 4 37.32 13.20 26.18
C CYS A 4 36.07 13.94 25.73
N GLU A 5 36.19 14.92 24.85
CA GLU A 5 35.07 15.39 24.03
C GLU A 5 35.60 15.76 22.63
N SER A 6 35.48 14.82 21.68
CA SER A 6 35.65 15.07 20.25
C SER A 6 34.27 15.24 19.62
N ASN A 7 33.89 16.50 19.43
CA ASN A 7 32.68 16.92 18.75
C ASN A 7 32.91 16.84 17.23
N GLN A 8 32.49 15.75 16.58
CA GLN A 8 32.48 15.62 15.12
C GLN A 8 31.19 16.23 14.54
N ARG A 9 31.23 17.51 14.19
CA ARG A 9 30.31 18.12 13.22
C ARG A 9 31.10 18.95 12.23
N GLU A 10 31.53 18.34 11.12
CA GLU A 10 31.66 19.05 9.85
C GLU A 10 31.99 18.11 8.66
N ARG A 11 31.07 18.07 7.68
CA ARG A 11 31.29 18.22 6.22
C ARG A 11 30.35 17.35 5.37
N TYR A 12 29.12 17.82 5.19
CA TYR A 12 28.41 17.63 3.93
C TYR A 12 28.58 18.91 3.12
N ARG A 13 29.42 18.88 2.07
CA ARG A 13 29.50 19.98 1.11
C ARG A 13 28.52 19.73 -0.03
N PRO A 14 27.60 20.66 -0.34
CA PRO A 14 26.76 20.54 -1.52
C PRO A 14 27.62 20.68 -2.78
N CYS A 15 27.60 19.67 -3.66
CA CYS A 15 28.27 19.74 -4.95
C CYS A 15 27.44 20.60 -5.91
N VAL A 16 28.06 21.65 -6.45
CA VAL A 16 27.48 22.47 -7.52
C VAL A 16 27.89 21.82 -8.84
N VAL A 17 26.91 21.45 -9.67
CA VAL A 17 27.16 20.95 -11.02
C VAL A 17 26.73 22.03 -11.99
N GLU A 18 27.70 22.61 -12.71
CA GLU A 18 27.45 23.58 -13.77
C GLU A 18 27.26 22.85 -15.10
N CYS A 19 26.04 22.91 -15.65
CA CYS A 19 25.73 22.39 -16.98
C CYS A 19 24.83 23.41 -17.69
N GLY A 20 25.39 24.16 -18.63
CA GLY A 20 24.65 25.07 -19.52
C GLY A 20 23.95 26.24 -18.79
N PRO A 21 23.15 27.08 -19.49
CA PRO A 21 22.80 28.45 -19.07
C PRO A 21 21.78 28.56 -17.91
N GLY A 22 21.84 27.65 -16.94
CA GLY A 22 21.20 27.79 -15.64
C GLY A 22 21.98 26.98 -14.61
N SER A 23 22.44 27.62 -13.53
CA SER A 23 23.10 26.93 -12.43
C SER A 23 22.07 26.21 -11.56
N TYR A 24 22.36 24.98 -11.14
CA TYR A 24 21.48 24.18 -10.29
C TYR A 24 22.22 23.68 -9.05
N ARG A 25 21.53 23.62 -7.91
CA ARG A 25 22.00 22.95 -6.69
C ARG A 25 21.19 21.69 -6.47
N VAL A 26 21.85 20.57 -6.20
CA VAL A 26 21.19 19.27 -5.96
C VAL A 26 21.51 18.79 -4.55
N ASP A 27 20.46 18.49 -3.80
CA ASP A 27 20.52 17.87 -2.48
C ASP A 27 20.17 16.39 -2.62
N PHE A 28 21.19 15.54 -2.53
CA PHE A 28 21.03 14.08 -2.64
C PHE A 28 20.52 13.41 -1.36
N GLY A 29 20.55 14.10 -0.20
CA GLY A 29 19.93 13.60 1.03
C GLY A 29 18.41 13.75 0.99
N ARG A 30 17.91 14.80 0.32
CA ARG A 30 16.49 15.08 0.15
C ARG A 30 15.93 14.70 -1.23
N MET A 31 16.79 14.28 -2.17
CA MET A 31 16.45 13.95 -3.56
C MET A 31 15.82 15.13 -4.33
N MET A 32 16.34 16.33 -4.12
CA MET A 32 15.79 17.59 -4.62
C MET A 32 16.81 18.37 -5.45
N GLN A 33 16.36 18.97 -6.55
CA GLN A 33 17.14 19.93 -7.34
C GLN A 33 16.49 21.32 -7.26
N CYS A 34 17.31 22.34 -7.02
CA CYS A 34 16.96 23.75 -6.98
C CYS A 34 17.61 24.50 -8.13
N LYS A 35 16.85 25.32 -8.87
CA LYS A 35 17.39 26.23 -9.90
C LYS A 35 17.89 27.53 -9.26
N VAL A 36 19.19 27.80 -9.37
CA VAL A 36 19.81 29.00 -8.81
C VAL A 36 19.32 30.22 -9.61
N GLY A 37 18.73 31.19 -8.90
CA GLY A 37 18.12 32.40 -9.48
C GLY A 37 16.59 32.45 -9.40
N THR A 38 15.90 31.31 -9.33
CA THR A 38 14.41 31.27 -9.22
C THR A 38 13.91 30.53 -7.98
N GLY A 39 14.75 29.74 -7.32
CA GLY A 39 14.36 28.96 -6.13
C GLY A 39 13.43 27.79 -6.42
N PHE A 40 13.11 27.53 -7.69
CA PHE A 40 12.20 26.47 -8.10
C PHE A 40 12.79 25.09 -7.81
N LEU A 41 12.01 24.26 -7.12
CA LEU A 41 12.39 22.94 -6.62
C LEU A 41 11.75 21.83 -7.45
N ARG A 42 12.52 20.80 -7.80
CA ARG A 42 12.01 19.59 -8.46
C ARG A 42 12.65 18.32 -7.89
N ASN A 43 11.89 17.22 -7.88
CA ASN A 43 12.38 15.92 -7.46
C ASN A 43 13.39 15.37 -8.48
N VAL A 44 14.48 14.79 -7.98
CA VAL A 44 15.47 14.07 -8.81
C VAL A 44 15.18 12.58 -8.75
N LYS A 45 15.20 11.90 -9.91
CA LYS A 45 15.13 10.43 -9.99
C LYS A 45 16.51 9.86 -10.35
N ARG A 46 16.98 8.85 -9.62
CA ARG A 46 18.11 8.01 -10.07
C ARG A 46 17.56 6.95 -11.03
N GLU A 47 17.96 6.96 -12.29
CA GLU A 47 17.82 5.78 -13.15
C GLU A 47 18.78 4.69 -12.63
N GLY A 48 18.26 3.48 -12.41
CA GLY A 48 19.03 2.37 -11.81
C GLY A 48 20.11 1.83 -12.74
N SER A 49 21.32 1.64 -12.21
CA SER A 49 22.53 1.15 -12.90
C SER A 49 22.61 -0.38 -13.05
N TYR A 50 21.48 -1.09 -12.98
CA TYR A 50 21.43 -2.55 -12.89
C TYR A 50 20.22 -3.14 -13.64
N THR A 51 20.34 -4.37 -14.09
CA THR A 51 19.27 -5.17 -14.73
C THR A 51 19.24 -6.56 -14.11
N TRP A 52 18.10 -6.95 -13.55
CA TRP A 52 17.92 -8.31 -13.04
C TRP A 52 17.37 -9.22 -14.13
N LYS A 53 17.95 -10.42 -14.25
CA LYS A 53 17.59 -11.42 -15.27
C LYS A 53 17.40 -12.81 -14.65
N TRP A 54 16.61 -13.66 -15.29
CA TRP A 54 16.42 -15.07 -14.95
C TRP A 54 16.62 -15.96 -16.16
N MET A 55 16.99 -17.23 -15.95
CA MET A 55 17.29 -18.15 -17.05
C MET A 55 16.07 -18.97 -17.51
N ASP A 56 15.73 -18.88 -18.79
CA ASP A 56 14.65 -19.63 -19.43
C ASP A 56 15.03 -21.09 -19.75
N ASP A 57 14.08 -21.86 -20.31
CA ASP A 57 14.26 -23.28 -20.65
C ASP A 57 15.23 -23.52 -21.79
N ARG A 58 15.50 -22.48 -22.57
CA ARG A 58 16.45 -22.50 -23.67
C ARG A 58 17.82 -21.98 -23.22
N ARG A 59 18.05 -21.89 -21.89
CA ARG A 59 19.27 -21.36 -21.25
C ARG A 59 19.58 -19.91 -21.63
N ARG A 60 18.56 -19.10 -21.94
CA ARG A 60 18.71 -17.67 -22.24
C ARG A 60 18.37 -16.83 -21.03
N TRP A 61 19.11 -15.75 -20.83
CA TRP A 61 18.82 -14.76 -19.79
C TRP A 61 17.72 -13.81 -20.24
N VAL A 62 16.60 -13.82 -19.52
CA VAL A 62 15.43 -12.97 -19.76
C VAL A 62 15.34 -11.96 -18.63
N ALA A 63 15.17 -10.68 -18.97
CA ALA A 63 15.02 -9.63 -17.97
C ALA A 63 13.70 -9.79 -17.19
N PHE A 64 13.75 -9.49 -15.90
CA PHE A 64 12.53 -9.26 -15.13
C PHE A 64 11.82 -7.98 -15.62
N SER A 65 10.53 -7.83 -15.30
CA SER A 65 9.82 -6.58 -15.58
C SER A 65 10.44 -5.42 -14.81
N CYS A 66 10.23 -4.18 -15.25
CA CYS A 66 10.77 -2.99 -14.56
C CYS A 66 10.33 -2.90 -13.09
N GLY A 67 9.08 -3.29 -12.79
CA GLY A 67 8.56 -3.34 -11.42
C GLY A 67 9.27 -4.40 -10.57
N ASP A 68 9.39 -5.61 -11.11
CA ASP A 68 10.06 -6.72 -10.41
C ASP A 68 11.54 -6.43 -10.19
N MET A 69 12.23 -5.84 -11.18
CA MET A 69 13.65 -5.45 -11.03
C MET A 69 13.86 -4.46 -9.89
N LYS A 70 12.97 -3.46 -9.75
CA LYS A 70 13.04 -2.49 -8.64
C LYS A 70 12.80 -3.17 -7.30
N LEU A 71 11.81 -4.05 -7.23
CA LEU A 71 11.48 -4.79 -6.02
C LEU A 71 12.64 -5.70 -5.59
N ILE A 72 13.26 -6.42 -6.55
CA ILE A 72 14.40 -7.30 -6.29
C ILE A 72 15.60 -6.49 -5.81
N GLU A 73 15.91 -5.36 -6.44
CA GLU A 73 17.01 -4.50 -5.99
C GLU A 73 16.75 -3.91 -4.60
N GLN A 74 15.57 -3.35 -4.36
CA GLN A 74 15.23 -2.78 -3.06
C GLN A 74 15.31 -3.84 -1.96
N SER A 75 14.87 -5.06 -2.26
CA SER A 75 14.99 -6.19 -1.33
C SER A 75 16.46 -6.51 -1.04
N LEU A 76 17.33 -6.54 -2.06
CA LEU A 76 18.78 -6.73 -1.87
C LEU A 76 19.40 -5.64 -0.98
N LEU A 77 19.08 -4.37 -1.26
CA LEU A 77 19.63 -3.22 -0.51
C LEU A 77 19.14 -3.17 0.94
N ASN A 78 17.93 -3.65 1.19
CA ASN A 78 17.33 -3.71 2.52
C ASN A 78 17.66 -5.02 3.26
N GLY A 79 18.56 -5.87 2.75
CA GLY A 79 18.93 -7.14 3.38
C GLY A 79 17.82 -8.21 3.34
N ILE A 80 16.79 -8.04 2.52
CA ILE A 80 15.71 -9.00 2.32
C ILE A 80 16.10 -9.94 1.18
N TYR A 81 16.73 -11.06 1.54
CA TYR A 81 17.26 -12.00 0.55
C TYR A 81 16.26 -13.06 0.11
N VAL A 82 15.17 -13.30 0.85
CA VAL A 82 14.16 -14.30 0.50
C VAL A 82 12.76 -13.69 0.54
N PHE A 83 12.11 -13.59 -0.61
CA PHE A 83 10.78 -12.98 -0.75
C PHE A 83 9.99 -13.64 -1.89
N SER A 84 8.74 -13.22 -2.10
CA SER A 84 7.90 -13.77 -3.18
C SER A 84 7.44 -12.67 -4.12
N ILE A 85 7.51 -12.95 -5.43
CA ILE A 85 7.01 -12.08 -6.49
C ILE A 85 5.99 -12.84 -7.34
N THR A 86 5.13 -12.12 -8.04
CA THR A 86 4.12 -12.71 -8.95
C THR A 86 4.43 -12.31 -10.38
N ILE A 87 4.77 -13.28 -11.22
CA ILE A 87 5.07 -13.05 -12.64
C ILE A 87 4.03 -13.83 -13.45
N ALA A 88 3.25 -13.11 -14.28
CA ALA A 88 2.19 -13.69 -15.12
C ALA A 88 1.25 -14.64 -14.34
N ASN A 89 0.70 -14.15 -13.22
CA ASN A 89 -0.18 -14.87 -12.29
C ASN A 89 0.42 -16.13 -11.63
N LYS A 90 1.72 -16.34 -11.73
CA LYS A 90 2.44 -17.43 -11.04
C LYS A 90 3.30 -16.84 -9.93
N LYS A 91 3.20 -17.41 -8.73
CA LYS A 91 4.01 -17.01 -7.57
C LYS A 91 5.39 -17.67 -7.63
N TYR A 92 6.43 -16.85 -7.52
CA TYR A 92 7.82 -17.27 -7.43
C TYR A 92 8.41 -16.86 -6.09
N LYS A 93 9.16 -17.75 -5.46
CA LYS A 93 10.07 -17.42 -4.36
C LYS A 93 11.39 -16.96 -4.97
N ILE A 94 11.81 -15.74 -4.65
CA ILE A 94 13.16 -15.24 -4.96
C ILE A 94 14.04 -15.51 -3.75
N ASP A 95 15.20 -16.11 -4.01
CA ASP A 95 16.25 -16.39 -3.04
C ASP A 95 17.55 -15.79 -3.58
N LEU A 96 17.89 -14.60 -3.06
CA LEU A 96 19.08 -13.84 -3.41
C LEU A 96 20.35 -14.39 -2.76
N HIS A 97 20.24 -15.19 -1.70
CA HIS A 97 21.41 -15.92 -1.18
C HIS A 97 21.86 -16.99 -2.18
N LYS A 98 20.90 -17.71 -2.77
CA LYS A 98 21.17 -18.76 -3.76
C LYS A 98 21.19 -18.25 -5.19
N MET A 99 20.88 -16.97 -5.41
CA MET A 99 20.66 -16.36 -6.71
C MET A 99 19.72 -17.22 -7.58
N GLN A 100 18.55 -17.56 -7.03
CA GLN A 100 17.54 -18.41 -7.68
C GLN A 100 16.12 -17.89 -7.53
N GLN A 101 15.28 -18.22 -8.51
CA GLN A 101 13.82 -18.15 -8.40
C GLN A 101 13.22 -19.56 -8.40
N THR A 102 12.21 -19.79 -7.57
CA THR A 102 11.49 -21.07 -7.48
C THR A 102 10.00 -20.84 -7.71
N ASN A 103 9.42 -21.50 -8.71
CA ASN A 103 7.98 -21.47 -8.91
C ASN A 103 7.28 -22.23 -7.76
N LYS A 104 6.38 -21.57 -7.02
CA LYS A 104 5.74 -22.17 -5.83
C LYS A 104 4.71 -23.26 -6.14
N HIS A 105 4.26 -23.39 -7.38
CA HIS A 105 3.29 -24.42 -7.77
C HIS A 105 3.97 -25.65 -8.36
N THR A 106 5.06 -25.47 -9.12
CA THR A 106 5.76 -26.58 -9.79
C THR A 106 7.08 -26.96 -9.13
N ASN A 107 7.52 -26.22 -8.11
CA ASN A 107 8.84 -26.31 -7.46
C ASN A 107 10.03 -26.18 -8.43
N ARG A 108 9.78 -25.67 -9.64
CA ARG A 108 10.82 -25.50 -10.65
C ARG A 108 11.75 -24.35 -10.25
N VAL A 109 13.05 -24.66 -10.13
CA VAL A 109 14.10 -23.69 -9.78
C VAL A 109 14.79 -23.18 -11.04
N ARG A 110 15.08 -21.88 -11.10
CA ARG A 110 15.84 -21.25 -12.17
C ARG A 110 16.84 -20.25 -11.57
N PRO A 111 18.07 -20.15 -12.10
CA PRO A 111 19.01 -19.15 -11.64
C PRO A 111 18.56 -17.73 -12.04
N ILE A 112 18.95 -16.75 -11.23
CA ILE A 112 18.79 -15.31 -11.47
C ILE A 112 20.16 -14.63 -11.37
N LEU A 113 20.31 -13.47 -12.01
CA LEU A 113 21.52 -12.66 -11.90
C LEU A 113 21.20 -11.18 -11.84
N ARG A 114 22.12 -10.43 -11.24
CA ARG A 114 22.15 -8.98 -11.22
C ARG A 114 23.24 -8.51 -12.19
N ASP A 115 22.85 -7.88 -13.29
CA ASP A 115 23.75 -7.38 -14.31
C ASP A 115 23.97 -5.88 -14.12
N PRO A 116 25.17 -5.41 -13.74
CA PRO A 116 25.47 -3.98 -13.70
C PRO A 116 25.50 -3.42 -15.13
N LYS A 117 24.79 -2.33 -15.41
CA LYS A 117 25.00 -1.58 -16.66
C LYS A 117 26.36 -0.90 -16.59
N VAL A 118 27.40 -1.56 -17.10
CA VAL A 118 28.72 -0.95 -17.28
C VAL A 118 28.62 0.07 -18.41
N HIS A 119 28.69 1.36 -18.08
CA HIS A 119 29.20 2.32 -19.04
C HIS A 119 30.70 2.07 -19.13
N ILE A 120 31.19 1.70 -20.31
CA ILE A 120 32.62 1.51 -20.56
C ILE A 120 33.18 2.89 -20.93
N PRO A 121 33.90 3.61 -20.06
CA PRO A 121 34.92 4.53 -20.53
C PRO A 121 36.10 3.70 -21.05
N ASP A 122 36.67 4.12 -22.18
CA ASP A 122 37.84 3.50 -22.81
C ASP A 122 38.99 3.24 -21.82
N PRO A 123 39.82 2.20 -22.05
CA PRO A 123 40.75 1.70 -21.07
C PRO A 123 41.97 2.62 -20.95
N ALA A 124 42.27 3.06 -19.73
CA ALA A 124 43.63 3.45 -19.35
C ALA A 124 44.27 2.30 -18.55
N PRO A 125 45.56 1.98 -18.77
CA PRO A 125 46.19 0.79 -18.23
C PRO A 125 46.45 0.89 -16.72
N SER A 126 46.28 -0.28 -16.07
CA SER A 126 46.59 -0.55 -14.67
C SER A 126 48.09 -0.36 -14.36
N PRO A 127 48.45 -0.13 -13.08
CA PRO A 127 49.15 -1.22 -12.39
C PRO A 127 48.62 -1.45 -10.96
N TYR A 128 49.05 -2.58 -10.40
CA TYR A 128 48.98 -3.03 -9.00
C TYR A 128 47.86 -4.01 -8.63
N THR A 129 48.21 -5.27 -8.89
CA THR A 129 47.78 -6.50 -8.22
C THR A 129 47.99 -6.44 -6.71
N THR A 130 47.00 -6.86 -5.90
CA THR A 130 47.24 -7.66 -4.69
C THR A 130 45.97 -8.35 -4.20
N ALA A 131 46.17 -9.45 -3.47
CA ALA A 131 45.31 -10.61 -3.33
C ALA A 131 44.07 -10.47 -2.42
N LEU A 132 43.07 -11.32 -2.69
CA LEU A 132 41.88 -11.58 -1.86
C LEU A 132 42.23 -12.45 -0.63
N PRO A 133 41.58 -12.25 0.54
CA PRO A 133 41.48 -13.28 1.57
C PRO A 133 40.21 -14.14 1.40
N ASN A 134 40.33 -15.42 1.77
CA ASN A 134 39.32 -16.48 1.72
C ASN A 134 38.12 -16.26 2.68
N PRO A 135 36.97 -16.93 2.45
CA PRO A 135 35.73 -16.68 3.17
C PRO A 135 35.65 -17.43 4.52
N LEU A 136 35.18 -16.72 5.55
CA LEU A 136 34.81 -17.28 6.85
C LEU A 136 33.52 -18.11 6.72
N THR A 137 33.57 -19.34 7.21
CA THR A 137 32.44 -20.28 7.38
C THR A 137 31.36 -19.70 8.29
N THR A 138 30.11 -19.70 7.83
CA THR A 138 28.91 -19.28 8.58
C THR A 138 28.37 -20.41 9.49
N PRO A 139 27.84 -20.10 10.69
CA PRO A 139 27.11 -21.06 11.53
C PRO A 139 25.74 -21.41 10.94
N PRO A 140 25.10 -22.53 11.34
CA PRO A 140 23.83 -22.96 10.78
C PRO A 140 22.66 -22.08 11.27
N LEU A 141 21.72 -21.79 10.36
CA LEU A 141 20.48 -21.05 10.61
C LEU A 141 19.52 -21.80 11.57
N PRO A 142 18.85 -21.10 12.49
CA PRO A 142 17.77 -21.68 13.30
C PRO A 142 16.51 -21.93 12.46
N THR A 143 15.83 -23.03 12.76
CA THR A 143 14.62 -23.46 12.07
C THR A 143 13.38 -22.82 12.70
N PRO A 144 12.41 -22.28 11.92
CA PRO A 144 11.18 -21.73 12.48
C PRO A 144 10.34 -22.85 13.12
N ILE A 145 10.19 -22.81 14.45
CA ILE A 145 9.26 -23.68 15.16
C ILE A 145 7.85 -23.10 14.97
N GLN A 146 6.99 -23.83 14.27
CA GLN A 146 5.56 -23.53 14.22
C GLN A 146 4.94 -23.84 15.60
N LYS A 147 4.31 -22.86 16.24
CA LYS A 147 3.46 -23.08 17.43
C LYS A 147 1.98 -22.91 17.10
N GLN A 148 1.17 -23.67 17.84
CA GLN A 148 -0.24 -23.94 17.62
C GLN A 148 -1.14 -22.73 17.90
N LYS A 149 -2.27 -22.70 17.18
CA LYS A 149 -3.38 -21.75 17.32
C LYS A 149 -3.89 -21.72 18.78
N GLY A 150 -3.68 -20.61 19.50
CA GLY A 150 -4.32 -20.35 20.80
C GLY A 150 -3.47 -19.61 21.84
N ASP A 151 -2.14 -19.68 21.76
CA ASP A 151 -1.27 -19.01 22.75
C ASP A 151 -0.90 -17.61 22.24
N LEU A 152 -1.45 -16.58 22.88
CA LEU A 152 -1.00 -15.20 22.68
C LEU A 152 0.44 -15.09 23.22
N TRP A 153 1.35 -14.51 22.44
CA TRP A 153 2.78 -14.36 22.75
C TRP A 153 3.08 -13.17 23.68
N PHE A 154 2.06 -12.66 24.35
CA PHE A 154 2.11 -11.52 25.26
C PHE A 154 1.24 -11.80 26.48
N SER A 155 1.65 -11.26 27.63
CA SER A 155 0.92 -11.35 28.89
C SER A 155 0.22 -10.04 29.23
N GLN A 156 -0.72 -10.09 30.19
CA GLN A 156 -1.36 -8.88 30.72
C GLN A 156 -0.34 -7.88 31.29
N ALA A 157 0.77 -8.38 31.86
CA ALA A 157 1.83 -7.55 32.43
C ALA A 157 2.59 -6.77 31.34
N ASP A 158 2.91 -7.42 30.22
CA ASP A 158 3.60 -6.77 29.08
C ASP A 158 2.77 -5.63 28.49
N LEU A 159 1.44 -5.77 28.50
CA LEU A 159 0.52 -4.74 28.02
C LEU A 159 0.34 -3.60 29.02
N ALA A 160 0.31 -3.92 30.31
CA ALA A 160 0.13 -2.94 31.38
C ALA A 160 1.28 -1.93 31.46
N GLU A 161 2.52 -2.35 31.20
CA GLU A 161 3.69 -1.47 31.15
C GLU A 161 3.52 -0.30 30.15
N HIS A 162 2.80 -0.55 29.06
CA HIS A 162 2.56 0.41 27.99
C HIS A 162 1.12 0.98 27.99
N ASN A 163 0.34 0.71 29.05
CA ASN A 163 -1.07 1.12 29.17
C ASN A 163 -1.94 0.70 27.96
N LEU A 164 -1.70 -0.52 27.45
CA LEU A 164 -2.42 -1.06 26.29
C LEU A 164 -3.66 -1.84 26.74
N ASP A 165 -4.78 -1.63 26.04
CA ASP A 165 -6.01 -2.37 26.26
C ASP A 165 -5.92 -3.79 25.67
N TRP A 166 -6.21 -4.80 26.49
CA TRP A 166 -6.11 -6.21 26.12
C TRP A 166 -7.02 -6.56 24.94
N GLU A 167 -8.30 -6.17 25.00
CA GLU A 167 -9.29 -6.53 23.97
C GLU A 167 -8.92 -5.92 22.62
N LYS A 168 -8.47 -4.66 22.60
CA LYS A 168 -8.02 -3.99 21.39
C LYS A 168 -6.72 -4.59 20.83
N VAL A 169 -5.79 -5.05 21.66
CA VAL A 169 -4.58 -5.75 21.18
C VAL A 169 -4.93 -7.11 20.57
N VAL A 170 -5.80 -7.89 21.21
CA VAL A 170 -6.30 -9.17 20.66
C VAL A 170 -6.97 -8.93 19.31
N LYS A 171 -7.84 -7.93 19.24
CA LYS A 171 -8.52 -7.53 18.00
C LYS A 171 -7.54 -7.08 16.91
N LEU A 172 -6.52 -6.30 17.26
CA LEU A 172 -5.44 -5.92 16.34
C LEU A 172 -4.79 -7.18 15.75
N VAL A 173 -4.43 -8.15 16.58
CA VAL A 173 -3.81 -9.41 16.15
C VAL A 173 -4.71 -10.17 15.19
N ASP A 174 -5.97 -10.37 15.57
CA ASP A 174 -6.95 -11.13 14.76
C ASP A 174 -7.21 -10.46 13.41
N VAL A 175 -7.36 -9.14 13.40
CA VAL A 175 -7.66 -8.36 12.20
C VAL A 175 -6.47 -8.30 11.23
N THR A 176 -5.25 -8.23 11.77
CA THR A 176 -4.05 -8.03 10.96
C THR A 176 -3.35 -9.32 10.59
N GLY A 177 -3.59 -10.41 11.32
CA GLY A 177 -2.80 -11.64 11.21
C GLY A 177 -1.33 -11.40 11.53
N ILE A 178 -1.05 -10.46 12.44
CA ILE A 178 0.32 -10.20 12.93
C ILE A 178 0.91 -11.50 13.47
N THR A 179 2.15 -11.75 13.10
CA THR A 179 2.98 -12.80 13.70
C THR A 179 4.07 -12.14 14.54
N VAL A 180 4.78 -12.90 15.36
CA VAL A 180 5.94 -12.38 16.10
C VAL A 180 7.22 -13.06 15.76
N TYR A 181 8.30 -12.28 15.81
CA TYR A 181 9.64 -12.81 15.92
C TYR A 181 9.90 -13.22 17.36
N MET A 182 10.32 -14.47 17.55
CA MET A 182 10.77 -14.94 18.87
C MET A 182 12.28 -14.88 19.06
N ASN A 183 13.08 -14.66 18.01
CA ASN A 183 14.54 -14.52 18.07
C ASN A 183 15.04 -13.61 16.92
N ASP A 184 16.14 -12.88 17.14
CA ASP A 184 16.93 -12.08 16.17
C ASP A 184 16.41 -10.67 15.80
N VAL A 185 15.70 -9.96 16.69
CA VAL A 185 15.19 -8.58 16.45
C VAL A 185 15.98 -7.50 17.19
N ASP A 186 17.09 -7.87 17.85
CA ASP A 186 17.83 -6.97 18.74
C ASP A 186 18.51 -5.80 17.99
N ASP A 187 18.76 -5.97 16.69
CA ASP A 187 19.43 -4.98 15.84
C ASP A 187 18.48 -4.12 14.97
N ASP A 188 17.16 -4.39 15.00
CA ASP A 188 16.18 -3.63 14.22
C ASP A 188 15.45 -2.58 15.09
N ASP A 189 15.28 -1.37 14.57
CA ASP A 189 14.51 -0.30 15.22
C ASP A 189 13.06 -0.23 14.72
N CYS A 190 12.14 0.10 15.61
CA CYS A 190 10.77 0.40 15.25
C CYS A 190 10.73 1.68 14.39
N PRO A 191 10.18 1.66 13.17
CA PRO A 191 10.17 2.83 12.29
C PRO A 191 9.23 3.95 12.76
N ILE A 192 8.45 3.73 13.84
CA ILE A 192 7.50 4.71 14.39
C ILE A 192 8.10 5.43 15.61
N CYS A 193 8.56 4.68 16.62
CA CYS A 193 9.16 5.26 17.83
C CYS A 193 10.69 5.36 17.77
N MET A 194 11.34 4.74 16.78
CA MET A 194 12.81 4.70 16.63
C MET A 194 13.53 4.00 17.78
N GLU A 195 12.84 3.16 18.54
CA GLU A 195 13.42 2.34 19.61
C GLU A 195 13.67 0.90 19.11
N SER A 196 14.73 0.27 19.62
CA SER A 196 15.11 -1.10 19.27
C SER A 196 14.00 -2.09 19.62
N LEU A 197 13.57 -2.87 18.62
CA LEU A 197 12.46 -3.81 18.71
C LEU A 197 12.72 -4.94 19.71
N GLY A 198 13.98 -5.33 19.94
CA GLY A 198 14.36 -6.31 20.95
C GLY A 198 14.16 -5.85 22.39
N LYS A 199 14.10 -4.53 22.62
CA LYS A 199 13.99 -3.93 23.97
C LYS A 199 12.57 -3.59 24.40
N ILE A 200 11.60 -3.57 23.48
CA ILE A 200 10.23 -3.16 23.75
C ILE A 200 9.36 -4.40 23.96
N LYS A 201 8.53 -4.39 25.01
CA LYS A 201 7.53 -5.42 25.25
C LYS A 201 6.12 -4.93 24.85
N PRO A 202 5.20 -5.83 24.52
CA PRO A 202 5.45 -7.24 24.16
C PRO A 202 6.29 -7.38 22.88
N ASN A 203 6.76 -8.60 22.59
CA ASN A 203 7.60 -8.90 21.43
C ASN A 203 7.07 -8.25 20.13
N PRO A 204 7.96 -7.74 19.27
CA PRO A 204 7.60 -6.95 18.11
C PRO A 204 6.77 -7.74 17.10
N GLY A 205 5.74 -7.08 16.57
CA GLY A 205 4.80 -7.64 15.62
C GLY A 205 5.26 -7.47 14.17
N VAL A 206 5.03 -8.50 13.37
CA VAL A 206 5.32 -8.57 11.94
C VAL A 206 4.01 -8.64 11.19
N LEU A 207 3.74 -7.61 10.39
CA LEU A 207 2.58 -7.60 9.52
C LEU A 207 2.76 -8.60 8.35
N PRO A 208 1.68 -9.12 7.75
CA PRO A 208 1.78 -9.96 6.55
C PRO A 208 2.40 -9.29 5.32
N CYS A 209 2.71 -7.99 5.38
CA CYS A 209 3.55 -7.30 4.40
C CYS A 209 5.05 -7.33 4.74
N SER A 210 5.45 -8.13 5.73
CA SER A 210 6.83 -8.30 6.22
C SER A 210 7.46 -7.08 6.87
N HIS A 211 6.67 -6.07 7.25
CA HIS A 211 7.16 -4.92 8.01
C HIS A 211 6.96 -5.14 9.50
N SER A 212 8.01 -4.83 10.27
CA SER A 212 8.08 -5.02 11.72
C SER A 212 7.86 -3.72 12.48
N PHE A 213 7.15 -3.79 13.60
CA PHE A 213 6.88 -2.67 14.49
C PHE A 213 6.71 -3.18 15.92
N CYS A 214 6.94 -2.33 16.91
CA CYS A 214 6.53 -2.68 18.27
C CYS A 214 5.00 -2.65 18.38
N ILE A 215 4.44 -3.54 19.21
CA ILE A 215 2.99 -3.65 19.42
C ILE A 215 2.39 -2.33 19.95
N PRO A 216 3.01 -1.57 20.87
CA PRO A 216 2.48 -0.27 21.29
C PRO A 216 2.25 0.69 20.10
N CYS A 217 3.20 0.80 19.17
CA CYS A 217 3.02 1.67 18.02
C CYS A 217 1.93 1.17 17.06
N LEU A 218 1.81 -0.14 16.85
CA LEU A 218 0.73 -0.70 16.03
C LEU A 218 -0.65 -0.50 16.68
N TYR A 219 -0.74 -0.62 18.00
CA TYR A 219 -1.96 -0.36 18.76
C TYR A 219 -2.49 1.06 18.54
N HIS A 220 -1.60 2.06 18.50
CA HIS A 220 -1.97 3.44 18.21
C HIS A 220 -2.29 3.69 16.73
N CYS A 221 -1.70 2.92 15.82
CA CYS A 221 -2.03 2.96 14.39
C CYS A 221 -3.34 2.22 14.06
N PHE A 222 -3.78 1.29 14.92
CA PHE A 222 -4.99 0.49 14.74
C PHE A 222 -6.24 1.32 15.01
N LYS A 223 -7.10 1.44 13.99
CA LYS A 223 -8.34 2.23 14.05
C LYS A 223 -9.53 1.32 13.82
N ASP A 224 -10.41 1.24 14.82
CA ASP A 224 -11.64 0.45 14.87
C ASP A 224 -11.48 -1.02 14.51
N ASN A 225 -11.32 -1.34 13.23
CA ASN A 225 -11.24 -2.66 12.61
C ASN A 225 -10.22 -2.76 11.48
N PHE A 226 -9.31 -1.79 11.35
CA PHE A 226 -8.30 -1.82 10.30
C PHE A 226 -6.97 -1.20 10.72
N LEU A 227 -5.92 -1.61 10.01
CA LEU A 227 -4.58 -1.06 10.10
C LEU A 227 -4.07 -0.76 8.69
N ILE A 228 -3.47 0.41 8.51
CA ILE A 228 -2.70 0.73 7.30
C ILE A 228 -1.23 0.67 7.68
N CYS A 229 -0.46 -0.21 7.04
CA CYS A 229 0.98 -0.31 7.28
C CYS A 229 1.66 1.06 7.09
N PRO A 230 2.33 1.62 8.10
CA PRO A 230 2.96 2.93 7.98
C PRO A 230 4.04 3.01 6.89
N ILE A 231 4.69 1.89 6.57
CA ILE A 231 5.72 1.79 5.53
C ILE A 231 5.10 1.66 4.14
N CYS A 232 4.43 0.53 3.85
CA CYS A 232 4.00 0.21 2.47
C CYS A 232 2.54 0.59 2.15
N LYS A 233 1.80 1.14 3.12
CA LYS A 233 0.38 1.51 3.00
C LYS A 233 -0.58 0.35 2.71
N LYS A 234 -0.11 -0.89 2.77
CA LYS A 234 -0.99 -2.08 2.70
C LYS A 234 -2.02 -2.03 3.84
N ARG A 235 -3.28 -2.26 3.49
CA ARG A 235 -4.41 -2.28 4.41
C ARG A 235 -4.63 -3.70 4.95
N PHE A 236 -4.94 -3.79 6.23
CA PHE A 236 -5.32 -5.00 6.94
C PHE A 236 -6.64 -4.76 7.67
N GLY A 237 -7.52 -5.75 7.68
CA GLY A 237 -8.86 -5.61 8.22
C GLY A 237 -9.86 -4.95 7.28
N VAL A 238 -11.03 -4.64 7.83
CA VAL A 238 -12.15 -4.09 7.08
C VAL A 238 -12.33 -2.63 7.49
N VAL A 239 -12.17 -1.73 6.52
CA VAL A 239 -12.51 -0.33 6.71
C VAL A 239 -14.03 -0.21 6.76
N SER A 240 -14.54 0.45 7.79
CA SER A 240 -15.93 0.88 7.86
C SER A 240 -15.99 2.41 7.88
N GLY A 241 -16.99 2.98 7.24
CA GLY A 241 -17.23 4.42 7.28
C GLY A 241 -18.33 4.84 8.26
N ASN A 242 -18.68 6.11 8.19
CA ASN A 242 -19.70 6.76 9.01
C ASN A 242 -20.94 7.13 8.17
N MET A 243 -21.31 6.29 7.21
CA MET A 243 -22.58 6.46 6.50
C MET A 243 -23.76 6.30 7.48
N PRO A 244 -24.73 7.23 7.52
CA PRO A 244 -25.90 7.11 8.37
C PRO A 244 -26.81 5.95 7.93
N PRO A 245 -27.75 5.50 8.78
CA PRO A 245 -28.73 4.48 8.40
C PRO A 245 -29.57 4.90 7.19
N GLY A 246 -29.83 3.97 6.28
CA GLY A 246 -30.63 4.18 5.08
C GLY A 246 -31.02 2.87 4.41
N GLU A 247 -31.64 2.96 3.23
CA GLU A 247 -32.07 1.82 2.42
C GLU A 247 -31.35 1.81 1.06
N LEU A 248 -30.94 0.61 0.66
CA LEU A 248 -30.44 0.31 -0.68
C LEU A 248 -31.45 -0.61 -1.39
N LYS A 249 -31.94 -0.18 -2.56
CA LYS A 249 -32.82 -1.00 -3.43
C LYS A 249 -32.19 -1.15 -4.80
N ILE A 250 -32.23 -2.37 -5.32
CA ILE A 250 -31.70 -2.71 -6.64
C ILE A 250 -32.85 -3.23 -7.49
N GLU A 251 -32.98 -2.67 -8.68
CA GLU A 251 -33.98 -3.06 -9.68
C GLU A 251 -33.27 -3.35 -11.00
N LYS A 252 -33.64 -4.44 -11.66
CA LYS A 252 -33.10 -4.78 -12.99
C LYS A 252 -34.21 -4.72 -14.02
N LEU A 253 -33.94 -4.01 -15.11
CA LEU A 253 -34.83 -3.88 -16.26
C LEU A 253 -34.27 -4.66 -17.45
N PRO A 254 -35.13 -5.34 -18.23
CA PRO A 254 -34.70 -6.07 -19.41
C PRO A 254 -34.17 -5.13 -20.51
N PRO A 255 -33.40 -5.66 -21.49
CA PRO A 255 -32.94 -4.89 -22.64
C PRO A 255 -34.07 -4.14 -23.36
N GLY A 256 -33.75 -2.95 -23.87
CA GLY A 256 -34.70 -2.07 -24.56
C GLY A 256 -35.60 -1.24 -23.65
N ASN A 257 -35.68 -1.54 -22.35
CA ASN A 257 -36.32 -0.66 -21.38
C ASN A 257 -35.26 0.19 -20.70
N GLN A 258 -35.42 1.52 -20.76
CA GLN A 258 -34.56 2.42 -20.00
C GLN A 258 -33.05 2.25 -20.29
N SER A 259 -32.69 1.98 -21.55
CA SER A 259 -31.31 1.64 -21.96
C SER A 259 -30.28 2.70 -21.60
N ILE A 260 -29.06 2.25 -21.33
CA ILE A 260 -27.88 3.07 -21.10
C ILE A 260 -27.15 3.27 -22.42
N SER A 261 -26.75 4.52 -22.70
CA SER A 261 -26.04 4.84 -23.94
C SER A 261 -24.71 4.07 -24.05
N GLY A 262 -24.53 3.32 -25.15
CA GLY A 262 -23.40 2.42 -25.38
C GLY A 262 -23.59 0.99 -24.86
N TYR A 263 -24.74 0.68 -24.28
CA TYR A 263 -25.11 -0.65 -23.77
C TYR A 263 -26.54 -1.03 -24.19
N GLU A 264 -26.99 -0.62 -25.37
CA GLU A 264 -28.37 -0.77 -25.83
C GLU A 264 -28.84 -2.22 -25.92
N SER A 265 -27.93 -3.18 -26.14
CA SER A 265 -28.21 -4.61 -26.18
C SER A 265 -28.32 -5.26 -24.80
N PHE A 266 -28.01 -4.53 -23.72
CA PHE A 266 -28.06 -5.01 -22.34
C PHE A 266 -29.26 -4.43 -21.60
N GLY A 267 -29.58 -5.05 -20.45
CA GLY A 267 -30.54 -4.48 -19.50
C GLY A 267 -29.95 -3.29 -18.75
N THR A 268 -30.75 -2.72 -17.85
CA THR A 268 -30.35 -1.60 -16.97
C THR A 268 -30.53 -2.00 -15.52
N ILE A 269 -29.48 -1.87 -14.72
CA ILE A 269 -29.52 -1.96 -13.26
C ILE A 269 -29.74 -0.55 -12.70
N ILE A 270 -30.78 -0.39 -11.90
CA ILE A 270 -31.10 0.83 -11.17
C ILE A 270 -30.78 0.61 -9.70
N VAL A 271 -29.89 1.42 -9.16
CA VAL A 271 -29.48 1.39 -7.75
C VAL A 271 -30.05 2.63 -7.06
N LYS A 272 -30.98 2.42 -6.12
CA LYS A 272 -31.68 3.49 -5.39
C LYS A 272 -31.19 3.52 -3.95
N PHE A 273 -30.62 4.66 -3.57
CA PHE A 273 -30.20 4.96 -2.21
C PHE A 273 -31.21 5.90 -1.57
N HIS A 274 -31.70 5.56 -0.39
CA HIS A 274 -32.62 6.41 0.37
C HIS A 274 -32.11 6.60 1.79
N PHE A 275 -32.03 7.85 2.23
CA PHE A 275 -31.68 8.23 3.59
C PHE A 275 -32.76 9.18 4.13
N PRO A 276 -33.42 8.85 5.25
CA PRO A 276 -34.27 9.79 5.94
C PRO A 276 -33.44 10.84 6.70
N ASP A 277 -34.08 11.94 7.08
CA ASP A 277 -33.52 12.87 8.08
C ASP A 277 -33.26 12.15 9.40
N GLY A 278 -32.28 12.62 10.16
CA GLY A 278 -31.93 11.99 11.43
C GLY A 278 -31.08 12.86 12.35
N ILE A 279 -30.48 12.22 13.34
CA ILE A 279 -29.59 12.85 14.33
C ILE A 279 -28.18 12.29 14.15
N GLN A 280 -27.20 13.17 14.17
CA GLN A 280 -25.79 12.82 14.04
C GLN A 280 -25.30 12.04 15.26
N GLY A 281 -24.79 10.83 15.03
CA GLY A 281 -24.08 10.04 16.03
C GLY A 281 -22.68 10.60 16.39
N PRO A 282 -22.00 10.01 17.38
CA PRO A 282 -20.66 10.44 17.83
C PRO A 282 -19.57 10.43 16.75
N GLU A 283 -19.75 9.64 15.70
CA GLU A 283 -18.84 9.48 14.56
C GLU A 283 -18.98 10.58 13.48
N HIS A 284 -19.95 11.47 13.64
CA HIS A 284 -20.27 12.53 12.68
C HIS A 284 -19.73 13.90 13.13
N PRO A 285 -19.65 14.89 12.23
CA PRO A 285 -19.03 16.19 12.53
C PRO A 285 -19.66 16.94 13.71
N ASN A 286 -20.99 16.87 13.85
CA ASN A 286 -21.73 17.60 14.89
C ASN A 286 -22.65 16.65 15.68
N PRO A 287 -22.11 15.82 16.59
CA PRO A 287 -22.91 14.86 17.35
C PRO A 287 -24.09 15.51 18.09
N GLY A 288 -25.27 14.90 17.97
CA GLY A 288 -26.53 15.42 18.55
C GLY A 288 -27.30 16.41 17.67
N ASN A 289 -26.66 17.01 16.65
CA ASN A 289 -27.37 17.87 15.70
C ASN A 289 -28.19 17.05 14.69
N LYS A 290 -29.20 17.68 14.10
CA LYS A 290 -29.93 17.10 12.97
C LYS A 290 -29.03 17.01 11.73
N TYR A 291 -29.28 16.01 10.90
CA TYR A 291 -28.82 15.99 9.51
C TYR A 291 -30.02 15.79 8.59
N PHE A 292 -29.89 16.24 7.34
CA PHE A 292 -30.91 16.11 6.32
C PHE A 292 -30.57 14.97 5.35
N GLY A 293 -31.55 14.11 5.15
CA GLY A 293 -31.49 12.93 4.30
C GLY A 293 -31.51 13.26 2.81
N THR A 294 -31.49 12.22 1.99
CA THR A 294 -31.50 12.36 0.53
C THR A 294 -31.98 11.09 -0.15
N THR A 295 -32.44 11.21 -1.40
CA THR A 295 -32.68 10.06 -2.27
C THR A 295 -31.86 10.24 -3.53
N ARG A 296 -31.08 9.21 -3.89
CA ARG A 296 -30.22 9.22 -5.08
C ARG A 296 -30.41 7.95 -5.89
N ILE A 297 -30.31 8.09 -7.21
CA ILE A 297 -30.43 6.98 -8.15
C ILE A 297 -29.15 6.93 -8.97
N ALA A 298 -28.59 5.74 -9.10
CA ALA A 298 -27.50 5.44 -10.01
C ALA A 298 -27.92 4.36 -11.02
N TYR A 299 -27.27 4.38 -12.18
CA TYR A 299 -27.54 3.47 -13.29
C TYR A 299 -26.26 2.72 -13.67
N LEU A 300 -26.37 1.42 -13.87
CA LEU A 300 -25.32 0.56 -14.41
C LEU A 300 -25.91 -0.31 -15.52
N PRO A 301 -25.17 -0.67 -16.58
CA PRO A 301 -25.64 -1.65 -17.54
C PRO A 301 -25.72 -3.03 -16.87
N ASP A 302 -26.75 -3.82 -17.18
CA ASP A 302 -26.83 -5.23 -16.78
C ASP A 302 -25.93 -6.07 -17.69
N ALA A 303 -24.64 -5.80 -17.56
CA ALA A 303 -23.51 -6.36 -18.31
C ALA A 303 -22.39 -6.74 -17.32
N PRO A 304 -21.40 -7.56 -17.70
CA PRO A 304 -20.37 -8.04 -16.78
C PRO A 304 -19.68 -6.95 -15.94
N GLU A 305 -19.32 -5.81 -16.57
CA GLU A 305 -18.66 -4.70 -15.89
C GLU A 305 -19.59 -3.96 -14.92
N GLY A 306 -20.88 -3.85 -15.27
CA GLY A 306 -21.90 -3.25 -14.40
C GLY A 306 -22.22 -4.13 -13.20
N GLU A 307 -22.31 -5.44 -13.39
CA GLU A 307 -22.47 -6.42 -12.31
C GLU A 307 -21.29 -6.41 -11.33
N GLU A 308 -20.07 -6.24 -11.85
CA GLU A 308 -18.88 -6.13 -11.01
C GLU A 308 -18.93 -4.88 -10.12
N VAL A 309 -19.30 -3.73 -10.69
CA VAL A 309 -19.50 -2.49 -9.93
C VAL A 309 -20.66 -2.60 -8.95
N LEU A 310 -21.75 -3.30 -9.30
CA LEU A 310 -22.87 -3.54 -8.39
C LEU A 310 -22.41 -4.28 -7.12
N LYS A 311 -21.58 -5.32 -7.26
CA LYS A 311 -21.01 -6.05 -6.11
C LYS A 311 -20.14 -5.13 -5.25
N LEU A 312 -19.31 -4.28 -5.86
CA LEU A 312 -18.50 -3.30 -5.13
C LEU A 312 -19.38 -2.29 -4.38
N ILE A 313 -20.48 -1.82 -4.98
CA ILE A 313 -21.48 -0.95 -4.32
C ILE A 313 -22.07 -1.65 -3.11
N GLN A 314 -22.48 -2.92 -3.23
CA GLN A 314 -23.04 -3.69 -2.11
C GLN A 314 -22.03 -3.80 -0.95
N ILE A 315 -20.77 -4.14 -1.25
CA ILE A 315 -19.71 -4.19 -0.24
C ILE A 315 -19.48 -2.80 0.39
N GLY A 316 -19.44 -1.74 -0.41
CA GLY A 316 -19.26 -0.37 0.07
C GLY A 316 -20.43 0.11 0.91
N TRP A 317 -21.65 -0.31 0.58
CA TRP A 317 -22.86 -0.03 1.34
C TRP A 317 -22.82 -0.71 2.71
N ASP A 318 -22.56 -2.02 2.73
CA ASP A 318 -22.47 -2.82 3.97
C ASP A 318 -21.37 -2.30 4.90
N ARG A 319 -20.28 -1.79 4.31
CA ARG A 319 -19.16 -1.18 5.03
C ARG A 319 -19.37 0.30 5.34
N LYS A 320 -20.53 0.89 5.04
CA LYS A 320 -20.85 2.31 5.33
C LYS A 320 -19.90 3.32 4.66
N LEU A 321 -19.43 3.05 3.45
CA LEU A 321 -18.41 3.84 2.75
C LEU A 321 -18.94 4.65 1.55
N MET A 322 -20.18 4.43 1.11
CA MET A 322 -20.74 5.10 -0.07
C MET A 322 -21.09 6.58 0.17
N PHE A 323 -21.56 6.89 1.38
CA PHE A 323 -22.00 8.22 1.79
C PHE A 323 -21.39 8.62 3.15
N THR A 324 -21.54 9.89 3.50
CA THR A 324 -21.20 10.45 4.81
C THR A 324 -22.08 11.67 5.10
N ILE A 325 -21.98 12.25 6.29
CA ILE A 325 -22.59 13.53 6.63
C ILE A 325 -21.54 14.63 6.50
N GLY A 326 -21.88 15.69 5.77
CA GLY A 326 -20.98 16.83 5.61
C GLY A 326 -21.63 17.98 4.86
N THR A 327 -20.79 18.82 4.27
CA THR A 327 -21.23 19.97 3.48
C THR A 327 -21.41 19.59 2.02
N SER A 328 -22.59 19.84 1.46
CA SER A 328 -22.86 19.69 0.05
C SER A 328 -21.99 20.63 -0.77
N ILE A 329 -21.15 20.09 -1.65
CA ILE A 329 -20.29 20.90 -2.53
C ILE A 329 -21.10 21.72 -3.55
N THR A 330 -22.29 21.24 -3.95
CA THR A 330 -23.11 21.88 -4.98
C THR A 330 -23.93 23.04 -4.42
N THR A 331 -24.39 22.92 -3.17
CA THR A 331 -25.33 23.88 -2.56
C THR A 331 -24.72 24.66 -1.39
N GLY A 332 -23.57 24.23 -0.85
CA GLY A 332 -22.96 24.80 0.35
C GLY A 332 -23.68 24.45 1.67
N ALA A 333 -24.77 23.69 1.62
CA ALA A 333 -25.54 23.33 2.81
C ALA A 333 -24.77 22.35 3.70
N ALA A 334 -24.66 22.66 4.99
CA ALA A 334 -24.08 21.79 6.01
C ALA A 334 -25.06 20.71 6.47
N ASP A 335 -24.53 19.73 7.20
CA ASP A 335 -25.29 18.63 7.84
C ASP A 335 -26.17 17.85 6.84
N GLN A 336 -25.62 17.56 5.66
CA GLN A 336 -26.29 16.84 4.57
C GLN A 336 -25.70 15.45 4.38
N VAL A 337 -26.53 14.48 3.96
CA VAL A 337 -26.03 13.21 3.41
C VAL A 337 -25.45 13.44 2.00
N ILE A 338 -24.14 13.21 1.86
CA ILE A 338 -23.37 13.46 0.64
C ILE A 338 -22.62 12.21 0.19
N TRP A 339 -22.30 12.14 -1.12
CA TRP A 339 -21.41 11.11 -1.67
C TRP A 339 -20.04 11.14 -0.98
N ASN A 340 -19.44 9.98 -0.75
CA ASN A 340 -18.17 9.86 -0.06
C ASN A 340 -17.02 9.46 -1.02
N GLY A 341 -16.86 10.21 -2.11
CA GLY A 341 -15.70 10.06 -3.02
C GLY A 341 -15.73 8.84 -3.95
N ILE A 342 -16.90 8.21 -4.13
CA ILE A 342 -17.12 7.19 -5.16
C ILE A 342 -18.17 7.74 -6.13
N HIS A 343 -17.79 7.95 -7.38
CA HIS A 343 -18.61 8.63 -8.38
C HIS A 343 -19.61 7.65 -9.02
N MET A 344 -20.89 7.92 -8.79
CA MET A 344 -21.99 7.16 -9.38
C MET A 344 -22.53 7.82 -10.65
N LYS A 345 -23.08 7.01 -11.56
CA LYS A 345 -23.74 7.49 -12.78
C LYS A 345 -25.20 7.80 -12.52
N THR A 346 -25.52 9.07 -12.33
CA THR A 346 -26.90 9.53 -12.02
C THR A 346 -27.73 9.82 -13.26
N ALA A 347 -27.17 9.65 -14.47
CA ALA A 347 -27.88 9.73 -15.73
C ALA A 347 -27.53 8.54 -16.63
N ARG A 348 -28.47 8.12 -17.48
CA ARG A 348 -28.26 7.02 -18.46
C ARG A 348 -27.63 7.48 -19.77
N ASN A 349 -27.66 8.78 -20.03
CA ASN A 349 -27.18 9.42 -21.24
C ASN A 349 -26.54 10.78 -20.90
N GLY A 350 -26.08 11.52 -21.91
CA GLY A 350 -25.50 12.86 -21.75
C GLY A 350 -23.98 12.89 -21.50
N GLY A 351 -23.33 11.73 -21.48
CA GLY A 351 -21.88 11.61 -21.32
C GLY A 351 -21.37 11.93 -19.92
N SER A 352 -20.04 11.91 -19.77
CA SER A 352 -19.36 12.11 -18.49
C SER A 352 -19.65 13.47 -17.83
N SER A 353 -19.82 14.53 -18.62
CA SER A 353 -20.13 15.89 -18.14
C SER A 353 -21.48 15.99 -17.43
N ASN A 354 -22.42 15.10 -17.75
CA ASN A 354 -23.74 15.02 -17.12
C ASN A 354 -23.84 13.86 -16.11
N TYR A 355 -22.70 13.36 -15.62
CA TYR A 355 -22.64 12.18 -14.75
C TYR A 355 -23.34 10.96 -15.36
N GLY A 356 -23.33 10.85 -16.69
CA GLY A 356 -24.03 9.81 -17.44
C GLY A 356 -23.15 9.08 -18.44
N TYR A 357 -23.79 8.39 -19.38
CA TYR A 357 -23.16 7.56 -20.41
C TYR A 357 -23.34 8.18 -21.81
N PRO A 358 -22.54 7.79 -22.82
CA PRO A 358 -21.39 6.91 -22.74
C PRO A 358 -20.23 7.57 -21.98
N ASP A 359 -19.47 6.75 -21.25
CA ASP A 359 -18.25 7.16 -20.56
C ASP A 359 -17.26 5.98 -20.55
N PRO A 360 -16.42 5.86 -21.59
CA PRO A 360 -15.57 4.67 -21.79
C PRO A 360 -14.60 4.39 -20.64
N GLY A 361 -14.23 5.41 -19.86
CA GLY A 361 -13.28 5.26 -18.74
C GLY A 361 -13.94 5.07 -17.38
N TYR A 362 -15.28 5.04 -17.30
CA TYR A 362 -16.01 5.02 -16.03
C TYR A 362 -15.64 3.82 -15.16
N PHE A 363 -15.70 2.61 -15.71
CA PHE A 363 -15.51 1.38 -14.95
C PHE A 363 -14.10 1.24 -14.38
N GLY A 364 -13.07 1.74 -15.08
CA GLY A 364 -11.71 1.78 -14.54
C GLY A 364 -11.62 2.73 -13.34
N ARG A 365 -12.08 3.97 -13.53
CA ARG A 365 -12.02 5.01 -12.48
C ARG A 365 -12.82 4.64 -11.23
N VAL A 366 -14.04 4.14 -11.38
CA VAL A 366 -14.87 3.81 -10.21
C VAL A 366 -14.29 2.64 -9.40
N LYS A 367 -13.64 1.68 -10.06
CA LYS A 367 -12.93 0.59 -9.37
C LYS A 367 -11.73 1.08 -8.59
N GLU A 368 -10.93 2.00 -9.16
CA GLU A 368 -9.84 2.67 -8.44
C GLU A 368 -10.37 3.42 -7.20
N GLU A 369 -11.50 4.13 -7.33
CA GLU A 369 -12.15 4.82 -6.20
C GLU A 369 -12.63 3.85 -5.11
N PHE A 370 -13.15 2.67 -5.49
CA PHE A 370 -13.47 1.60 -4.53
C PHE A 370 -12.23 1.04 -3.85
N GLU A 371 -11.15 0.79 -4.60
CA GLU A 371 -9.87 0.30 -4.06
C GLU A 371 -9.24 1.29 -3.08
N ASP A 372 -9.31 2.60 -3.37
CA ASP A 372 -8.87 3.67 -2.48
C ASP A 372 -9.63 3.66 -1.15
N LYS A 373 -10.89 3.21 -1.16
CA LYS A 373 -11.74 2.99 0.02
C LYS A 373 -11.52 1.62 0.67
N GLY A 374 -10.63 0.79 0.14
CA GLY A 374 -10.36 -0.57 0.64
C GLY A 374 -11.43 -1.59 0.26
N ILE A 375 -12.15 -1.36 -0.84
CA ILE A 375 -13.19 -2.25 -1.37
C ILE A 375 -12.67 -2.86 -2.68
N SER A 376 -12.61 -4.19 -2.71
CA SER A 376 -12.23 -5.01 -3.86
C SER A 376 -12.98 -6.34 -3.79
N LEU A 377 -13.08 -7.06 -4.92
CA LEU A 377 -13.77 -8.35 -5.03
C LEU A 377 -12.90 -9.55 -4.70
#